data_AF-A0A4U6N7B8-F1
#
_entry.id   AF-A0A4U6N7B8-F1
#
_cell.length_a   1.000
_cell.length_b   1.000
_cell.length_c   1.000
_cell.angle_alpha   90.00
_cell.angle_beta   90.00
_cell.angle_gamma   90.00
#
_symmetry.space_group_name_H-M   'P 1'
#
loop_
_entity.id
_entity.type
_entity.pdbx_description
1 polymer ?
#
loop_
_entity_poly.entity_id
_entity_poly.type
_entity_poly.pdbx_seq_one_letter_code
_entity_poly.pdbx_strand_id
1 'polypeptide(L)' 'TPHVMCAYLYDVAGLFSGFYEHCPILSAENEEIRNSRLKLAQLTAKTLKLGLDTLGIETVERM' A
#
# COMPACT_ATOMS: atom_id res chain seq x y z
N THR A 1 12.47 -18.23 1.58
CA THR A 1 13.16 -17.85 0.33
C THR A 1 12.73 -16.43 -0.05
N PRO A 2 13.62 -15.56 -0.55
CA PRO A 2 13.29 -14.17 -0.89
C PRO A 2 12.12 -14.02 -1.87
N HIS A 3 11.91 -15.01 -2.75
CA HIS A 3 10.79 -15.02 -3.70
C HIS A 3 9.40 -14.93 -3.05
N VAL A 4 9.25 -15.43 -1.82
CA VAL A 4 7.96 -15.36 -1.09
C VAL A 4 7.63 -13.92 -0.72
N MET A 5 8.65 -13.15 -0.32
CA MET A 5 8.48 -11.73 -0.01
C MET A 5 8.13 -10.94 -1.28
N CYS A 6 8.79 -11.21 -2.40
CA CYS A 6 8.46 -10.56 -3.67
C CYS A 6 7.02 -10.83 -4.11
N ALA A 7 6.58 -12.10 -4.03
CA ALA A 7 5.21 -12.48 -4.35
C ALA A 7 4.20 -11.80 -3.42
N TYR A 8 4.49 -11.76 -2.12
CA TYR A 8 3.67 -11.06 -1.13
C TYR A 8 3.54 -9.55 -1.44
N LEU A 9 4.64 -8.86 -1.74
CA LEU A 9 4.62 -7.44 -2.06
C LEU A 9 3.85 -7.15 -3.35
N TYR A 10 3.96 -8.04 -4.34
CA TYR A 10 3.20 -7.97 -5.58
C TYR A 10 1.68 -8.10 -5.31
N ASP A 11 1.27 -9.10 -4.52
CA ASP A 11 -0.13 -9.29 -4.16
C ASP A 11 -0.69 -8.10 -3.36
N VAL A 12 0.07 -7.57 -2.39
CA VAL A 12 -0.32 -6.39 -1.62
C VAL A 12 -0.52 -5.17 -2.52
N ALA A 13 0.37 -4.94 -3.48
CA ALA A 13 0.23 -3.85 -4.44
C ALA A 13 -1.02 -4.02 -5.32
N GLY A 14 -1.30 -5.24 -5.80
CA GLY A 14 -2.49 -5.56 -6.58
C GLY A 14 -3.79 -5.33 -5.80
N LEU A 15 -3.85 -5.82 -4.56
CA LEU A 15 -5.00 -5.61 -3.67
C LEU A 15 -5.21 -4.13 -3.35
N PHE A 16 -4.13 -3.37 -3.15
CA PHE A 16 -4.22 -1.93 -2.91
C PHE A 16 -4.70 -1.16 -4.15
N SER A 17 -4.31 -1.57 -5.36
CA SER A 17 -4.82 -0.97 -6.61
C SER A 17 -6.33 -1.12 -6.71
N GLY A 18 -6.86 -2.32 -6.50
CA GLY A 18 -8.31 -2.55 -6.50
C GLY A 18 -9.02 -1.77 -5.39
N PHE A 19 -8.43 -1.68 -4.19
CA PHE A 19 -8.94 -0.82 -3.12
C PHE A 19 -8.99 0.65 -3.53
N TYR A 20 -7.93 1.16 -4.15
CA TYR A 20 -7.84 2.57 -4.58
C TYR A 20 -8.88 2.91 -5.66
N GLU A 21 -9.14 2.00 -6.60
CA GLU A 21 -10.12 2.18 -7.67
C GLU A 21 -11.57 2.11 -7.17
N HIS A 22 -11.88 1.15 -6.31
CA HIS A 22 -13.26 0.93 -5.85
C HIS A 22 -13.64 1.73 -4.59
N CYS A 23 -12.67 2.20 -3.81
CA CYS A 23 -12.91 2.92 -2.55
C CYS A 23 -12.28 4.33 -2.59
N PRO A 24 -13.05 5.38 -2.95
CA PRO A 24 -12.54 6.75 -2.97
C PRO A 24 -11.98 7.15 -1.60
N ILE A 25 -10.68 7.41 -1.53
CA ILE A 25 -10.00 7.75 -0.26
C ILE A 25 -10.25 9.21 0.07
N LEU A 26 -9.82 10.13 -0.80
CA LEU A 26 -9.87 11.57 -0.55
C LEU A 26 -11.26 12.17 -0.72
N SER A 27 -12.07 11.61 -1.63
CA SER A 27 -13.45 12.01 -1.91
C SER A 27 -14.49 11.20 -1.12
N ALA A 28 -14.08 10.56 -0.01
CA ALA A 28 -15.02 9.85 0.85
C ALA A 28 -16.03 10.83 1.47
N GLU A 29 -17.31 10.42 1.49
CA GLU A 29 -18.44 11.24 1.96
C GLU A 29 -18.39 11.56 3.46
N ASN A 30 -17.74 10.70 4.26
CA ASN A 30 -17.62 10.84 5.71
C ASN A 30 -16.13 10.91 6.11
N GLU A 31 -15.78 11.84 7.00
CA GLU A 31 -14.43 12.01 7.53
C GLU A 31 -13.93 10.76 8.30
N GLU A 32 -14.80 10.01 8.97
CA GLU A 32 -14.41 8.76 9.63
C GLU A 32 -13.97 7.72 8.62
N ILE A 33 -14.72 7.58 7.51
CA ILE A 33 -14.38 6.68 6.42
C ILE A 33 -13.09 7.14 5.73
N ARG A 34 -12.95 8.45 5.48
CA ARG A 34 -11.72 9.05 4.93
C ARG A 34 -10.50 8.70 5.78
N ASN A 35 -10.59 8.95 7.09
CA ASN A 35 -9.50 8.71 8.02
C ASN A 35 -9.16 7.21 8.15
N SER A 36 -10.17 6.34 8.12
CA SER A 36 -9.97 4.89 8.10
C SER A 36 -9.21 4.45 6.83
N ARG A 37 -9.66 4.89 5.67
CA ARG A 37 -9.02 4.57 4.37
C ARG A 37 -7.61 5.14 4.26
N LEU A 38 -7.37 6.35 4.76
CA LEU A 38 -6.03 6.95 4.83
C LEU A 38 -5.07 6.13 5.71
N LYS A 39 -5.53 5.61 6.85
CA LYS A 39 -4.72 4.73 7.70
C LYS A 39 -4.35 3.43 6.98
N LEU A 40 -5.28 2.84 6.23
CA LEU A 40 -4.99 1.66 5.41
C LEU A 40 -3.94 1.98 4.34
N ALA A 41 -4.10 3.07 3.60
CA ALA A 41 -3.10 3.49 2.61
C ALA A 41 -1.72 3.77 3.23
N GLN A 42 -1.67 4.40 4.40
CA GLN A 42 -0.43 4.65 5.12
C GLN A 42 0.23 3.35 5.57
N LEU A 43 -0.55 2.38 6.04
CA LEU A 43 -0.03 1.07 6.43
C LEU A 43 0.53 0.32 5.22
N THR A 44 -0.19 0.30 4.09
CA THR A 44 0.28 -0.31 2.84
C THR A 44 1.60 0.29 2.40
N ALA A 45 1.74 1.62 2.40
CA ALA A 45 2.98 2.30 2.05
C ALA A 45 4.16 1.88 2.96
N LYS A 46 3.93 1.80 4.27
CA LYS A 46 4.95 1.35 5.23
C LYS A 46 5.35 -0.11 5.00
N THR A 47 4.38 -0.99 4.76
CA THR A 47 4.62 -2.41 4.49
C THR A 47 5.42 -2.61 3.20
N LEU A 48 5.04 -1.91 2.12
CA LEU A 48 5.76 -1.98 0.85
C LEU A 48 7.19 -1.46 0.99
N LYS A 49 7.38 -0.31 1.65
CA LYS A 49 8.71 0.26 1.89
C LYS A 49 9.59 -0.69 2.70
N LEU A 50 9.08 -1.22 3.81
CA LEU A 50 9.82 -2.15 4.66
C LEU A 50 10.14 -3.45 3.91
N GLY A 51 9.20 -4.03 3.18
CA GLY A 51 9.43 -5.26 2.44
C GLY A 51 10.47 -5.08 1.33
N LEU A 52 10.43 -3.98 0.58
CA LEU A 52 11.45 -3.67 -0.42
C LEU A 52 12.82 -3.42 0.22
N ASP A 53 12.86 -2.76 1.38
CA ASP A 53 14.09 -2.56 2.16
C ASP A 53 14.70 -3.89 2.62
N THR A 54 13.89 -4.86 3.07
CA THR A 54 14.38 -6.21 3.39
C THR A 54 14.95 -6.97 2.19
N LEU A 55 14.56 -6.59 0.97
CA LEU A 55 15.09 -7.13 -0.27
C LEU A 55 16.31 -6.34 -0.79
N GLY A 56 16.70 -5.26 -0.12
CA GLY A 56 17.78 -4.35 -0.53
C GLY A 56 17.40 -3.42 -1.68
N ILE A 57 16.10 -3.18 -1.90
CA ILE A 57 15.58 -2.31 -2.96
C ILE A 57 15.18 -0.96 -2.34
N GLU A 58 15.87 0.11 -2.74
CA GLU A 58 15.52 1.47 -2.31
C GLU A 58 14.25 1.98 -3.00
N THR A 59 13.46 2.74 -2.25
CA THR A 59 12.22 3.34 -2.72
C THR A 59 12.34 4.86 -2.80
N VAL A 60 11.82 5.46 -3.87
CA VAL A 60 11.70 6.91 -4.04
C VAL A 60 10.33 7.41 -3.56
N GLU A 61 10.24 8.66 -3.10
CA GLU A 61 8.97 9.23 -2.61
C GLU A 61 7.96 9.52 -3.73
N ARG A 62 8.45 9.75 -4.95
CA ARG A 62 7.61 9.98 -6.13
C ARG A 62 8.35 9.47 -7.37
N MET A 63 7.64 8.67 -8.16
CA MET A 63 8.05 8.30 -9.52
C MET A 63 7.55 9.33 -10.53
#